data_AF-A0A1I8AXG7-F1
#
_entry.id   AF-A0A1I8AXG7-F1
#
_cell.length_a   1.000
_cell.length_b   1.000
_cell.length_c   1.000
_cell.angle_alpha   90.00
_cell.angle_beta   90.00
_cell.angle_gamma   90.00
#
_symmetry.space_group_name_H-M   'P 1'
#
loop_
_entity.id
_entity.type
_entity.pdbx_description
1 polymer ?
#
loop_
_entity_poly.entity_id
_entity_poly.type
_entity_poly.pdbx_seq_one_letter_code
_entity_poly.pdbx_strand_id
1 'polypeptide(L)'
;MLDEHGFEFIERCINVIEEKEIIFNFLRNCGVNSKVQKLMQHALDPSHHHHNKRSADKLNLLSDSDLELKTVSSAIKTFLRNLPEPLMTYELHQHFINAAKLHDG
;
A
#
# COMPACT_ATOMS: atom_id res chain seq x y z
N MET A 1 -7.47 -6.44 -8.99
CA MET A 1 -6.31 -6.73 -9.86
C MET A 1 -5.34 -5.57 -9.73
N LEU A 2 -4.21 -5.55 -10.43
CA LEU A 2 -3.52 -4.27 -10.67
C LEU A 2 -4.33 -3.51 -11.73
N ASP A 3 -5.45 -2.96 -11.29
CA ASP A 3 -6.39 -2.17 -12.06
C ASP A 3 -6.27 -0.69 -11.67
N GLU A 4 -6.92 0.18 -12.43
CA GLU A 4 -6.89 1.64 -12.23
C GLU A 4 -7.16 2.04 -10.78
N HIS A 5 -8.09 1.35 -10.11
CA HIS A 5 -8.44 1.58 -8.71
C HIS A 5 -7.33 1.17 -7.74
N GLY A 6 -6.69 0.02 -7.99
CA GLY A 6 -5.53 -0.41 -7.24
C GLY A 6 -4.35 0.57 -7.34
N PHE A 7 -4.12 1.12 -8.54
CA PHE A 7 -3.08 2.13 -8.76
C PHE A 7 -3.40 3.44 -8.02
N GLU A 8 -4.62 3.95 -8.15
CA GLU A 8 -5.06 5.17 -7.47
C GLU A 8 -4.98 5.02 -5.93
N PHE A 9 -5.34 3.85 -5.39
CA PHE A 9 -5.20 3.57 -3.97
C PHE A 9 -3.74 3.63 -3.50
N ILE A 10 -2.84 2.98 -4.24
CA ILE A 10 -1.41 2.92 -3.90
C ILE A 10 -0.77 4.31 -3.99
N GLU A 11 -1.05 5.05 -5.07
CA GLU A 11 -0.54 6.41 -5.28
C GLU A 11 -0.93 7.34 -4.13
N ARG A 12 -2.21 7.32 -3.72
CA ARG A 12 -2.68 8.11 -2.57
C ARG A 12 -1.99 7.72 -1.27
N CYS A 13 -1.80 6.42 -1.03
CA CYS A 13 -1.13 5.95 0.18
C CYS A 13 0.35 6.37 0.21
N ILE A 14 1.02 6.37 -0.94
CA ILE A 14 2.40 6.85 -1.08
C ILE A 14 2.46 8.36 -0.79
N ASN A 15 1.59 9.16 -1.40
CA ASN A 15 1.55 10.62 -1.18
C ASN A 15 1.39 10.97 0.32
N VAL A 16 0.48 10.29 1.03
CA VAL A 16 0.29 10.49 2.47
C VAL A 16 1.52 10.13 3.30
N ILE A 17 2.29 9.13 2.87
CA ILE A 17 3.53 8.73 3.55
C ILE A 17 4.65 9.73 3.22
N GLU A 18 4.77 10.19 1.98
CA GLU A 18 5.84 11.11 1.55
C GLU A 18 5.69 12.53 2.14
N GLU A 19 4.45 13.00 2.34
CA GLU A 19 4.17 14.29 3.00
C GLU A 19 4.62 14.34 4.48
N LYS A 20 4.92 13.19 5.08
CA LYS A 20 5.37 13.07 6.47
C LYS A 20 6.79 12.51 6.42
N GLU A 21 7.82 13.32 6.68
CA GLU A 21 9.26 13.01 6.54
C GLU A 21 9.80 11.84 7.41
N ILE A 22 9.14 10.67 7.47
CA ILE A 22 9.42 9.60 8.43
C ILE A 22 9.44 8.25 7.69
N ILE A 23 10.53 8.02 6.97
CA ILE A 23 10.67 6.89 6.04
C ILE A 23 11.16 5.60 6.73
N PHE A 24 11.79 5.65 7.91
CA PHE A 24 12.66 4.52 8.30
C PHE A 24 12.05 3.41 9.17
N ASN A 25 10.97 3.66 9.95
CA ASN A 25 10.47 2.64 10.90
C ASN A 25 8.98 2.27 10.73
N PHE A 26 8.30 2.85 9.75
CA PHE A 26 6.86 2.67 9.54
C PHE A 26 6.50 1.45 8.70
N LEU A 27 7.38 1.03 7.79
CA LEU A 27 7.21 -0.22 7.04
C LEU A 27 7.52 -1.46 7.90
N ARG A 28 8.34 -1.30 8.96
CA ARG A 28 8.69 -2.37 9.92
C ARG A 28 7.60 -2.63 10.96
N ASN A 29 6.93 -1.57 11.44
CA ASN A 29 5.85 -1.70 12.42
C ASN A 29 4.50 -2.02 11.76
N CYS A 30 3.64 -2.77 12.46
CA CYS A 30 2.33 -3.17 11.95
C CYS A 30 1.23 -2.23 12.46
N GLY A 31 0.46 -1.62 11.55
CA GLY A 31 -0.80 -0.97 11.88
C GLY A 31 -1.87 -1.94 12.40
N VAL A 32 -2.92 -1.40 13.02
CA VAL A 32 -4.04 -2.18 13.57
C VAL A 32 -4.80 -2.89 12.45
N ASN A 33 -4.84 -4.23 12.46
CA ASN A 33 -5.39 -5.05 11.38
C ASN A 33 -6.84 -4.69 11.01
N SER A 34 -7.70 -4.45 12.01
CA SER A 34 -9.10 -4.07 11.77
C SER A 34 -9.25 -2.73 11.04
N LYS A 35 -8.32 -1.77 11.25
CA LYS A 35 -8.29 -0.51 10.51
C LYS A 35 -7.77 -0.72 9.08
N VAL A 36 -6.77 -1.60 8.91
CA VAL A 36 -6.23 -1.96 7.59
C VAL A 36 -7.30 -2.59 6.72
N GLN A 37 -8.06 -3.57 7.23
CA GLN A 37 -9.12 -4.23 6.44
C GLN A 37 -10.25 -3.27 6.07
N LYS A 38 -10.66 -2.38 6.98
CA LYS A 38 -11.66 -1.34 6.67
C LYS A 38 -11.17 -0.37 5.59
N LEU A 39 -9.89 0.03 5.65
CA LEU A 39 -9.30 0.90 4.63
C LEU A 39 -9.27 0.21 3.27
N MET A 40 -8.82 -1.04 3.23
CA MET A 40 -8.80 -1.87 2.02
C MET A 40 -10.19 -2.04 1.42
N GLN A 41 -11.19 -2.35 2.25
CA GLN A 41 -12.57 -2.52 1.80
C GLN A 41 -13.13 -1.22 1.20
N HIS A 42 -12.93 -0.08 1.86
CA HIS A 42 -13.44 1.20 1.34
C HIS A 42 -12.71 1.68 0.09
N ALA A 43 -11.41 1.44 0.00
CA ALA A 43 -10.60 1.90 -1.14
C ALA A 43 -10.83 1.05 -2.39
N LEU A 44 -11.10 -0.24 -2.24
CA LEU A 44 -11.26 -1.18 -3.35
C LEU A 44 -12.72 -1.47 -3.70
N ASP A 45 -13.70 -0.86 -3.00
CA ASP A 45 -15.12 -1.03 -3.31
C ASP A 45 -15.49 -0.23 -4.59
N PRO A 46 -15.94 -0.92 -5.66
CA PRO A 46 -16.35 -0.28 -6.91
C PRO A 46 -17.54 0.68 -6.75
N SER A 47 -18.37 0.49 -5.72
CA SER A 47 -19.60 1.29 -5.49
C SER A 47 -19.35 2.66 -4.85
N HIS A 48 -18.19 2.85 -4.20
CA HIS A 48 -17.86 4.08 -3.48
C HIS A 48 -17.18 5.15 -4.36
N HIS A 49 -16.94 4.86 -5.65
CA HIS A 49 -16.16 5.70 -6.56
C HIS A 49 -16.91 6.90 -7.17
N HIS A 50 -18.24 7.01 -7.00
CA HIS A 50 -18.97 8.24 -7.41
C HIS A 50 -18.66 9.45 -6.50
N HIS A 51 -17.95 9.26 -5.38
CA HIS A 51 -17.51 10.32 -4.49
C HIS A 51 -15.99 10.32 -4.29
N ASN A 52 -15.24 10.55 -5.38
CA ASN A 52 -13.77 10.71 -5.37
C ASN A 52 -13.28 11.68 -4.26
N LYS A 53 -14.07 12.73 -3.97
CA LYS A 53 -13.81 13.70 -2.89
C LYS A 53 -13.94 13.15 -1.46
N ARG A 54 -14.89 12.23 -1.19
CA ARG A 54 -15.11 11.69 0.17
C ARG A 54 -14.05 10.67 0.59
N SER A 55 -13.50 9.92 -0.35
CA SER A 55 -12.40 8.98 -0.08
C SER A 55 -11.08 9.71 0.15
N ALA A 56 -10.86 10.85 -0.52
CA ALA A 56 -9.71 11.72 -0.27
C ALA A 56 -9.76 12.33 1.15
N ASP A 57 -10.90 12.88 1.56
CA ASP A 57 -11.07 13.42 2.92
C ASP A 57 -10.85 12.34 4.00
N LYS A 58 -11.27 11.10 3.73
CA LYS A 58 -11.15 9.99 4.70
C LYS A 58 -9.72 9.47 4.83
N LEU A 59 -8.92 9.48 3.76
CA LEU A 59 -7.51 9.13 3.84
C LEU A 59 -6.69 10.26 4.48
N ASN A 60 -7.05 11.52 4.20
CA ASN A 60 -6.50 12.69 4.88
C ASN A 60 -6.81 12.69 6.39
N LEU A 61 -8.03 12.30 6.78
CA LEU A 61 -8.43 12.08 8.19
C LEU A 61 -7.65 10.96 8.89
N LEU A 62 -7.05 10.04 8.13
CA LEU A 62 -6.19 8.96 8.65
C LEU A 62 -4.70 9.36 8.64
N SER A 63 -4.36 10.62 8.37
CA SER A 63 -2.98 11.09 8.27
C SER A 63 -2.51 11.96 9.45
N ASP A 64 -3.35 12.09 10.49
CA ASP A 64 -3.09 12.99 11.62
C ASP A 64 -2.24 12.37 12.73
N SER A 65 -2.00 11.04 12.73
CA SER A 65 -1.19 10.39 13.76
C SER A 65 -0.23 9.31 13.26
N ASP A 66 0.88 9.15 13.99
CA ASP A 66 1.86 8.07 13.84
C ASP A 66 1.25 6.65 13.96
N LEU A 67 0.08 6.50 14.56
CA LEU A 67 -0.59 5.20 14.60
C LEU A 67 -1.27 4.90 13.26
N GLU A 68 -1.69 5.93 12.54
CA GLU A 68 -2.48 5.81 11.32
C GLU A 68 -1.60 5.74 10.08
N LEU A 69 -0.43 6.39 10.06
CA LEU A 69 0.62 6.14 9.06
C LEU A 69 1.06 4.66 9.04
N LYS A 70 1.09 3.98 10.20
CA LYS A 70 1.36 2.53 10.30
C LYS A 70 0.24 1.72 9.64
N THR A 71 -0.99 2.20 9.75
CA THR A 71 -2.14 1.61 9.08
C THR A 71 -2.08 1.79 7.57
N VAL A 72 -1.73 2.98 7.07
CA VAL A 72 -1.54 3.25 5.64
C VAL A 72 -0.43 2.37 5.05
N SER A 73 0.74 2.34 5.69
CA SER A 73 1.86 1.44 5.35
C SER A 73 1.43 -0.04 5.34
N SER A 74 0.70 -0.49 6.35
CA SER A 74 0.16 -1.86 6.40
C SER A 74 -0.86 -2.14 5.31
N ALA A 75 -1.60 -1.13 4.85
CA ALA A 75 -2.57 -1.29 3.77
C ALA A 75 -1.87 -1.49 2.42
N ILE A 76 -0.82 -0.71 2.12
CA ILE A 76 0.04 -0.95 0.94
C ILE A 76 0.59 -2.39 0.97
N LYS A 77 1.20 -2.81 2.09
CA LYS A 77 1.73 -4.17 2.25
C LYS A 77 0.67 -5.25 2.05
N THR A 78 -0.55 -4.99 2.53
CA THR A 78 -1.65 -5.96 2.41
C THR A 78 -2.18 -6.02 0.99
N PHE A 79 -2.32 -4.88 0.31
CA PHE A 79 -2.67 -4.83 -1.10
C PHE A 79 -1.69 -5.64 -1.96
N LEU A 80 -0.39 -5.40 -1.83
CA LEU A 80 0.64 -6.11 -2.60
C LEU A 80 0.67 -7.63 -2.33
N ARG A 81 0.41 -8.05 -1.09
CA ARG A 81 0.31 -9.49 -0.72
C ARG A 81 -0.94 -10.16 -1.27
N ASN A 82 -2.01 -9.41 -1.49
CA ASN A 82 -3.29 -9.93 -1.96
C ASN A 82 -3.40 -9.93 -3.49
N LEU A 83 -2.36 -9.50 -4.20
CA LEU A 83 -2.31 -9.63 -5.66
C LEU A 83 -2.41 -11.12 -6.05
N PRO A 84 -3.13 -11.46 -7.13
CA PRO A 84 -3.25 -12.84 -7.59
C PRO A 84 -1.90 -13.43 -8.02
N GLU A 85 -0.97 -12.57 -8.43
CA GLU A 85 0.43 -12.89 -8.69
C GLU A 85 1.32 -11.87 -7.95
N PRO A 86 2.48 -12.28 -7.38
CA PRO A 86 3.41 -11.35 -6.75
C PRO A 86 3.80 -10.23 -7.69
N LEU A 87 4.07 -9.04 -7.16
CA LEU A 87 4.47 -7.87 -7.97
C LEU A 87 5.71 -8.15 -8.85
N MET A 88 6.65 -8.96 -8.35
CA MET A 88 7.85 -9.37 -9.09
C MET A 88 7.65 -10.61 -9.96
N THR A 89 6.41 -11.08 -10.11
CA THR A 89 5.96 -12.28 -10.84
C THR A 89 6.61 -13.60 -10.40
N TYR A 90 5.94 -14.72 -10.66
CA TYR A 90 6.57 -16.03 -10.42
C TYR A 90 7.61 -16.34 -11.49
N GLU A 91 7.36 -15.94 -12.72
CA GLU A 91 8.25 -16.15 -13.87
C GLU A 91 9.63 -15.54 -13.64
N LEU A 92 9.69 -14.31 -13.14
CA LEU A 92 10.95 -13.61 -12.94
C LEU A 92 11.67 -13.97 -11.64
N HIS A 93 11.07 -14.79 -10.77
CA HIS A 93 11.64 -15.09 -9.46
C HIS A 93 13.08 -15.62 -9.54
N GLN A 94 13.35 -16.60 -10.40
CA GLN A 94 14.70 -17.15 -10.57
C GLN A 94 15.66 -16.13 -11.20
N HIS A 95 15.16 -15.27 -12.09
CA HIS A 95 15.97 -14.21 -12.69
C HIS A 95 16.43 -13.20 -11.64
N PHE A 96 15.55 -12.78 -10.74
CA PHE A 96 15.91 -11.88 -9.64
C PHE A 96 16.90 -12.53 -8.66
N ILE A 97 16.69 -13.79 -8.28
CA ILE A 97 17.61 -14.52 -7.39
C ILE A 97 18.99 -14.70 -8.03
N ASN A 98 19.05 -15.02 -9.32
CA ASN A 98 20.32 -15.17 -10.03
C ASN A 98 21.03 -13.82 -10.17
N ALA A 99 20.32 -12.76 -10.52
CA ALA A 99 20.88 -11.41 -10.59
C ALA A 99 21.43 -10.93 -9.23
N ALA A 100 20.73 -11.18 -8.13
CA ALA A 100 21.19 -10.81 -6.79
C ALA A 100 22.47 -11.55 -6.34
N LYS A 101 22.75 -12.73 -6.93
CA LYS A 101 24.00 -13.48 -6.71
C LYS A 101 25.19 -12.94 -7.52
N LEU A 102 24.97 -12.01 -8.46
CA LEU A 102 26.02 -11.48 -9.34
C LEU A 102 26.84 -10.33 -8.72
N HIS A 103 26.77 -10.08 -7.41
CA HIS A 103 27.50 -9.00 -6.71
C HIS A 103 28.49 -9.59 -5.69
N ASP A 104 29.80 -9.29 -5.62
CA ASP A 104 30.74 -8.54 -6.47
C ASP A 104 32.09 -9.28 -6.40
N GLY A 105 32.80 -9.38 -7.52
CA GLY A 105 34.24 -9.66 -7.57
C GLY A 105 35.02 -8.37 -7.75
#